data_AF-C9SVK7-F1
#
_entry.id   AF-C9SVK7-F1
#
_cell.length_a   1.000
_cell.length_b   1.000
_cell.length_c   1.000
_cell.angle_alpha   90.00
_cell.angle_beta   90.00
_cell.angle_gamma   90.00
#
_symmetry.space_group_name_H-M   'P 1'
#
loop_
_entity.id
_entity.type
_entity.pdbx_description
1 polymer ?
#
loop_
_entity_poly.entity_id
_entity_poly.type
_entity_poly.pdbx_seq_one_letter_code
_entity_poly.pdbx_strand_id
1 'polypeptide(L)'
;MLCRHLSSRRAAWRATQMLCSGRCSPSPSAARRPLDLVRTYSSDRSRMRQRAAPKPAPSPSPRRRPETMAESRPLEVRPRSPDDFKLTTPNREGFTLDHKRVHRIYSEFLNAASGLHQGQKHWLSEFAKVTAEHDIKPQDFYEVALRMSDLGPLSRVEHESQSRMLDSASELGHVPATLHIIRTVLYGKSPENLQRSCPRAYARFRTLVDEGRNPDALTLEGKLHALRGERDQAVALFRRAKDVAAAAVASGGGGFQWKNLCQVELAKLQEAVGARQDAYREYRALADAGDARGVLLSRGRSTRACRGRFWLVHEA
;
A
#
# COMPACT_ATOMS: atom_id res chain seq x y z
N MET A 1 -51.12 -35.11 -12.46
CA MET A 1 -50.96 -34.10 -13.53
C MET A 1 -49.62 -33.40 -13.35
N LEU A 2 -48.76 -33.58 -14.35
CA LEU A 2 -47.58 -32.79 -14.76
C LEU A 2 -46.44 -32.49 -13.76
N CYS A 3 -45.48 -33.42 -13.75
CA CYS A 3 -44.05 -33.16 -13.70
C CYS A 3 -43.57 -32.35 -14.93
N ARG A 4 -42.56 -31.50 -14.77
CA ARG A 4 -41.57 -31.20 -15.84
C ARG A 4 -40.16 -31.02 -15.26
N HIS A 5 -39.28 -31.93 -15.66
CA HIS A 5 -37.82 -31.82 -15.70
C HIS A 5 -37.36 -30.72 -16.67
N LEU A 6 -36.12 -30.24 -16.48
CA LEU A 6 -35.00 -30.21 -17.45
C LEU A 6 -33.86 -29.35 -16.83
N SER A 7 -32.72 -29.91 -16.40
CA SER A 7 -31.53 -30.27 -17.18
C SER A 7 -30.42 -29.21 -17.17
N SER A 8 -29.38 -29.48 -16.38
CA SER A 8 -27.96 -29.52 -16.77
C SER A 8 -27.52 -28.69 -17.98
N ARG A 9 -26.60 -27.74 -17.76
CA ARG A 9 -25.45 -27.46 -18.64
C ARG A 9 -24.28 -26.88 -17.84
N ARG A 10 -23.32 -27.73 -17.50
CA ARG A 10 -21.96 -27.37 -17.04
C ARG A 10 -21.17 -26.91 -18.28
N ALA A 11 -20.59 -25.72 -18.23
CA ALA A 11 -19.65 -25.26 -19.25
C ALA A 11 -18.26 -25.84 -18.95
N ALA A 12 -17.71 -26.56 -19.93
CA ALA A 12 -16.36 -27.14 -19.88
C ALA A 12 -15.32 -26.09 -20.28
N TRP A 13 -14.42 -25.73 -19.38
CA TRP A 13 -13.19 -25.02 -19.73
C TRP A 13 -12.20 -26.01 -20.34
N ARG A 14 -11.94 -25.86 -21.64
CA ARG A 14 -10.92 -26.64 -22.36
C ARG A 14 -9.53 -26.20 -21.90
N ALA A 15 -8.81 -27.14 -21.31
CA ALA A 15 -7.38 -27.06 -21.07
C ALA A 15 -6.65 -27.48 -22.35
N THR A 16 -5.82 -26.60 -22.91
CA THR A 16 -4.86 -26.97 -23.96
C THR A 16 -3.59 -27.44 -23.26
N GLN A 17 -3.42 -28.76 -23.18
CA GLN A 17 -2.14 -29.39 -22.87
C GLN A 17 -1.29 -29.44 -24.14
N MET A 18 -0.11 -28.81 -24.12
CA MET A 18 0.96 -29.10 -25.07
C MET A 18 1.90 -30.12 -24.43
N LEU A 19 1.95 -31.29 -25.05
CA LEU A 19 2.80 -32.44 -24.72
C LEU A 19 4.26 -32.10 -25.01
N CYS A 20 5.12 -32.20 -24.00
CA CYS A 20 6.57 -32.34 -24.19
C CYS A 20 6.87 -33.84 -24.29
N SER A 21 7.29 -34.30 -25.46
CA SER A 21 7.93 -35.60 -25.65
C SER A 21 9.44 -35.44 -25.42
N GLY A 22 9.98 -36.25 -24.52
CA GLY A 22 11.42 -36.31 -24.24
C GLY A 22 12.18 -37.18 -25.25
N ARG A 23 13.51 -37.06 -25.20
CA ARG A 23 14.45 -38.15 -25.47
C ARG A 23 15.75 -37.94 -24.67
N CYS A 24 16.13 -39.02 -23.98
CA CYS A 24 17.42 -39.35 -23.35
C CYS A 24 18.56 -39.33 -24.42
N SER A 25 19.89 -39.28 -24.21
CA SER A 25 20.85 -39.44 -23.10
C SER A 25 22.18 -38.71 -23.50
N PRO A 26 23.42 -39.13 -23.14
CA PRO A 26 24.29 -38.52 -22.13
C PRO A 26 25.59 -37.84 -22.67
N SER A 27 26.35 -37.25 -21.72
CA SER A 27 27.76 -36.74 -21.69
C SER A 27 28.78 -37.25 -22.75
N PRO A 28 29.95 -36.59 -23.02
CA PRO A 28 30.86 -35.98 -22.01
C PRO A 28 31.72 -34.73 -22.41
N SER A 29 32.39 -34.18 -21.39
CA SER A 29 33.72 -33.51 -21.37
C SER A 29 34.13 -32.51 -22.45
N ALA A 30 34.38 -31.26 -22.05
CA ALA A 30 35.59 -30.51 -22.43
C ALA A 30 35.79 -29.27 -21.54
N ALA A 31 36.93 -29.23 -20.85
CA ALA A 31 37.48 -28.05 -20.20
C ALA A 31 37.77 -26.94 -21.22
N ARG A 32 37.54 -25.67 -20.86
CA ARG A 32 38.29 -24.52 -21.38
C ARG A 32 38.15 -23.31 -20.46
N ARG A 33 39.30 -22.63 -20.31
CA ARG A 33 39.68 -21.62 -19.33
C ARG A 33 39.03 -20.24 -19.55
N PRO A 34 39.03 -19.36 -18.53
CA PRO A 34 38.72 -17.94 -18.68
C PRO A 34 39.89 -17.20 -19.35
N LEU A 35 39.60 -16.35 -20.33
CA LEU A 35 40.57 -15.42 -20.92
C LEU A 35 40.32 -14.02 -20.33
N ASP A 36 41.28 -13.57 -19.55
CA ASP A 36 41.51 -12.16 -19.24
C ASP A 36 41.82 -11.39 -20.54
N LEU A 37 41.24 -10.22 -20.72
CA LEU A 37 41.71 -9.24 -21.70
C LEU A 37 42.02 -7.93 -20.98
N VAL A 38 43.31 -7.71 -20.76
CA VAL A 38 43.91 -6.48 -20.24
C VAL A 38 44.71 -5.82 -21.38
N ARG A 39 44.63 -4.48 -21.43
CA ARG A 39 45.53 -3.52 -22.10
C ARG A 39 45.50 -3.50 -23.65
N THR A 40 45.73 -2.37 -24.33
CA THR A 40 46.70 -1.28 -24.11
C THR A 40 46.24 0.08 -24.66
N TYR A 41 46.71 1.15 -24.00
CA TYR A 41 46.86 2.49 -24.54
C TYR A 41 47.79 2.50 -25.77
N SER A 42 47.48 3.33 -26.77
CA SER A 42 48.47 3.82 -27.74
C SER A 42 48.23 5.31 -27.99
N SER A 43 49.23 6.10 -27.62
CA SER A 43 49.36 7.52 -27.92
C SER A 43 49.92 7.67 -29.33
N ASP A 44 49.29 8.47 -30.17
CA ASP A 44 50.02 9.05 -31.30
C ASP A 44 49.62 10.51 -31.52
N ARG A 45 50.59 11.37 -31.21
CA ARG A 45 50.57 12.79 -31.54
C ARG A 45 51.01 12.93 -32.98
N SER A 46 50.43 13.91 -33.66
CA SER A 46 50.97 14.62 -34.83
C SER A 46 50.41 14.20 -36.19
N ARG A 47 49.23 14.77 -36.54
CA ARG A 47 49.04 15.33 -37.88
C ARG A 47 48.31 16.68 -37.81
N MET A 48 49.11 17.72 -38.04
CA MET A 48 48.86 18.97 -38.75
C MET A 48 47.47 19.60 -38.72
N ARG A 49 47.44 20.75 -38.02
CA ARG A 49 46.85 22.04 -38.40
C ARG A 49 46.11 22.08 -39.75
N GLN A 50 44.79 22.16 -39.68
CA GLN A 50 44.01 23.02 -40.55
C GLN A 50 43.20 23.96 -39.66
N ARG A 51 43.49 25.27 -39.76
CA ARG A 51 42.75 26.33 -39.09
C ARG A 51 41.37 26.42 -39.73
N ALA A 52 40.37 25.80 -39.11
CA ALA A 52 38.98 26.17 -39.33
C ALA A 52 38.70 27.45 -38.54
N ALA A 53 38.12 28.45 -39.21
CA ALA A 53 37.68 29.70 -38.58
C ALA A 53 36.78 29.42 -37.36
N PRO A 54 36.85 30.22 -36.29
CA PRO A 54 35.99 30.03 -35.13
C PRO A 54 34.53 30.16 -35.56
N LYS A 55 33.71 29.13 -35.30
CA LYS A 55 32.26 29.21 -35.47
C LYS A 55 31.74 30.38 -34.62
N PRO A 56 30.84 31.23 -35.14
CA PRO A 56 30.22 32.27 -34.34
C PRO A 56 29.51 31.62 -33.14
N ALA A 57 29.67 32.23 -31.97
CA ALA A 57 29.07 31.75 -30.74
C ALA A 57 27.56 31.55 -30.93
N PRO A 58 26.96 30.47 -30.41
CA PRO A 58 25.52 30.31 -30.44
C PRO A 58 24.89 31.51 -29.72
N SER A 59 23.95 32.18 -30.42
CA SER A 59 23.18 33.29 -29.86
C SER A 59 22.65 32.91 -28.48
N PRO A 60 22.70 33.80 -27.47
CA PRO A 60 22.19 33.51 -26.16
C PRO A 60 20.73 33.09 -26.31
N SER A 61 20.41 31.85 -25.93
CA SER A 61 19.04 31.37 -25.88
C SER A 61 18.22 32.41 -25.10
N PRO A 62 17.01 32.76 -25.57
CA PRO A 62 16.18 33.70 -24.84
C PRO A 62 16.06 33.16 -23.42
N ARG A 63 16.55 33.93 -22.44
CA ARG A 63 16.38 33.61 -21.02
C ARG A 63 14.92 33.22 -20.88
N ARG A 64 14.65 31.95 -20.55
CA ARG A 64 13.35 31.54 -20.05
C ARG A 64 13.05 32.55 -18.96
N ARG A 65 12.08 33.44 -19.22
CA ARG A 65 11.46 34.23 -18.17
C ARG A 65 11.19 33.23 -17.03
N PRO A 66 11.60 33.52 -15.78
CA PRO A 66 10.96 32.85 -14.66
C PRO A 66 9.47 33.00 -14.95
N GLU A 67 8.73 31.89 -14.97
CA GLU A 67 7.27 31.94 -15.03
C GLU A 67 6.85 32.88 -13.91
N THR A 68 6.55 34.12 -14.29
CA THR A 68 5.97 35.13 -13.43
C THR A 68 4.75 34.47 -12.87
N MET A 69 4.79 34.24 -11.56
CA MET A 69 3.71 33.72 -10.71
C MET A 69 2.48 33.42 -11.55
N ALA A 70 2.35 32.16 -11.97
CA ALA A 70 1.09 31.69 -12.53
C ALA A 70 0.04 32.09 -11.49
N GLU A 71 -0.73 33.14 -11.81
CA GLU A 71 -1.86 33.56 -11.00
C GLU A 71 -2.65 32.29 -10.74
N SER A 72 -2.66 31.88 -9.48
CA SER A 72 -3.37 30.72 -9.01
C SER A 72 -4.85 31.01 -9.24
N ARG A 73 -5.33 30.71 -10.45
CA ARG A 73 -6.75 30.69 -10.74
C ARG A 73 -7.35 29.74 -9.70
N PRO A 74 -8.35 30.18 -8.93
CA PRO A 74 -9.09 29.26 -8.08
C PRO A 74 -9.59 28.16 -9.01
N LEU A 75 -9.15 26.93 -8.74
CA LEU A 75 -9.68 25.77 -9.44
C LEU A 75 -11.16 25.73 -9.06
N GLU A 76 -12.04 26.14 -9.98
CA GLU A 76 -13.48 25.93 -9.85
C GLU A 76 -13.73 24.43 -9.89
N VAL A 77 -13.58 23.78 -8.75
CA VAL A 77 -13.90 22.37 -8.59
C VAL A 77 -15.38 22.30 -8.29
N ARG A 78 -16.16 21.94 -9.31
CA ARG A 78 -17.55 21.56 -9.12
C ARG A 78 -17.59 20.30 -8.26
N PRO A 79 -18.22 20.32 -7.06
CA PRO A 79 -18.37 19.13 -6.25
C PRO A 79 -19.12 18.04 -7.00
N ARG A 80 -18.77 16.78 -6.72
CA ARG A 80 -19.49 15.60 -7.21
C ARG A 80 -20.95 15.58 -6.78
N SER A 81 -21.75 14.78 -7.49
CA SER A 81 -23.17 14.61 -7.16
C SER A 81 -23.31 13.88 -5.82
N PRO A 82 -24.33 14.20 -5.00
CA PRO A 82 -24.67 13.39 -3.82
C PRO A 82 -24.91 11.91 -4.17
N ASP A 83 -25.38 11.63 -5.38
CA ASP A 83 -25.65 10.27 -5.85
C ASP A 83 -24.37 9.44 -6.01
N ASP A 84 -23.23 10.07 -6.29
CA ASP A 84 -21.94 9.38 -6.39
C ASP A 84 -21.56 8.72 -5.05
N PHE A 85 -22.00 9.31 -3.93
CA PHE A 85 -21.74 8.79 -2.60
C PHE A 85 -22.68 7.65 -2.18
N LYS A 86 -23.82 7.44 -2.87
CA LYS A 86 -24.70 6.30 -2.63
C LYS A 86 -24.04 4.97 -2.99
N LEU A 87 -23.11 5.01 -3.95
CA LEU A 87 -22.39 3.83 -4.45
C LEU A 87 -21.11 3.53 -3.65
N THR A 88 -20.69 4.42 -2.75
CA THR A 88 -19.56 4.19 -1.85
C THR A 88 -19.89 3.09 -0.85
N THR A 89 -18.90 2.33 -0.42
CA THR A 89 -19.09 1.13 0.41
C THR A 89 -19.86 1.48 1.69
N PRO A 90 -21.15 1.13 1.84
CA PRO A 90 -21.98 1.69 2.91
C PRO A 90 -21.71 1.05 4.27
N ASN A 91 -21.07 -0.13 4.29
CA ASN A 91 -20.94 -0.98 5.48
C ASN A 91 -19.47 -1.30 5.81
N ARG A 92 -18.59 -0.30 5.81
CA ARG A 92 -17.26 -0.48 6.42
C ARG A 92 -17.41 -0.43 7.94
N GLU A 93 -16.73 -1.33 8.64
CA GLU A 93 -16.75 -1.35 10.11
C GLU A 93 -16.27 0.00 10.66
N GLY A 94 -17.04 0.58 11.58
CA GLY A 94 -16.77 1.90 12.16
C GLY A 94 -17.23 3.10 11.32
N PHE A 95 -17.86 2.90 10.16
CA PHE A 95 -18.45 3.98 9.38
C PHE A 95 -19.91 4.18 9.80
N THR A 96 -20.29 5.43 10.02
CA THR A 96 -21.59 5.81 10.60
C THR A 96 -22.35 6.85 9.79
N LEU A 97 -21.68 7.53 8.85
CA LEU A 97 -22.29 8.61 8.10
C LEU A 97 -23.16 8.07 6.96
N ASP A 98 -24.32 8.68 6.76
CA ASP A 98 -25.10 8.47 5.55
C ASP A 98 -24.49 9.23 4.36
N HIS A 99 -24.87 8.85 3.13
CA HIS A 99 -24.35 9.45 1.90
C HIS A 99 -24.62 10.96 1.80
N LYS A 100 -25.70 11.48 2.39
CA LYS A 100 -26.02 12.92 2.37
C LYS A 100 -25.08 13.69 3.28
N ARG A 101 -24.83 13.17 4.49
CA ARG A 101 -23.87 13.75 5.45
C ARG A 101 -22.46 13.69 4.90
N VAL A 102 -22.07 12.59 4.25
CA VAL A 102 -20.77 12.46 3.55
C VAL A 102 -20.64 13.53 2.46
N HIS A 103 -21.64 13.65 1.57
CA HIS A 103 -21.62 14.64 0.49
C HIS A 103 -21.53 16.08 1.01
N ARG A 104 -22.29 16.39 2.09
CA ARG A 104 -22.25 17.70 2.74
C ARG A 104 -20.85 18.04 3.23
N ILE A 105 -20.24 17.16 4.03
CA ILE A 105 -18.89 17.39 4.59
C ILE A 105 -17.86 17.49 3.46
N TYR A 106 -17.94 16.62 2.45
CA TYR A 106 -17.07 16.69 1.27
C TYR A 106 -17.20 18.02 0.52
N SER A 107 -18.42 18.50 0.30
CA SER A 107 -18.68 19.74 -0.45
C SER A 107 -18.24 20.97 0.34
N GLU A 108 -18.54 21.02 1.64
CA GLU A 108 -18.06 22.08 2.54
C GLU A 108 -16.53 22.11 2.56
N PHE A 109 -15.88 20.94 2.63
CA PHE A 109 -14.43 20.85 2.57
C PHE A 109 -13.85 21.34 1.25
N LEU A 110 -14.41 20.92 0.10
CA LEU A 110 -13.95 21.36 -1.21
C LEU A 110 -14.10 22.87 -1.41
N ASN A 111 -15.21 23.44 -0.96
CA ASN A 111 -15.46 24.88 -1.03
C ASN A 111 -14.49 25.66 -0.14
N ALA A 112 -14.17 25.14 1.06
CA ALA A 112 -13.14 25.73 1.90
C ALA A 112 -11.74 25.62 1.27
N ALA A 113 -11.45 24.50 0.59
CA ALA A 113 -10.16 24.25 -0.04
C ALA A 113 -9.93 25.09 -1.30
N SER A 114 -10.97 25.43 -2.07
CA SER A 114 -10.87 26.24 -3.29
C SER A 114 -10.51 27.71 -3.01
N GLY A 115 -10.78 28.21 -1.80
CA GLY A 115 -10.41 29.56 -1.35
C GLY A 115 -9.00 29.70 -0.78
N LEU A 116 -8.23 28.62 -0.65
CA LEU A 116 -6.91 28.63 0.01
C LEU A 116 -5.77 28.64 -1.03
N HIS A 117 -5.07 29.77 -1.13
CA HIS A 117 -3.81 29.87 -1.86
C HIS A 117 -2.68 29.09 -1.17
N GLN A 118 -1.72 28.57 -1.95
CA GLN A 118 -0.51 27.95 -1.43
C GLN A 118 0.22 28.89 -0.46
N GLY A 119 0.26 28.53 0.82
CA GLY A 119 1.11 29.19 1.83
C GLY A 119 0.42 30.04 2.89
N GLN A 120 -0.92 30.16 2.94
CA GLN A 120 -1.58 30.91 4.02
C GLN A 120 -2.54 30.07 4.89
N LYS A 121 -2.30 30.21 6.20
CA LYS A 121 -3.07 29.82 7.40
C LYS A 121 -3.36 28.32 7.58
N HIS A 122 -3.19 27.89 8.83
CA HIS A 122 -3.43 26.52 9.29
C HIS A 122 -4.83 26.09 8.88
N TRP A 123 -4.93 25.18 7.92
CA TRP A 123 -6.20 24.58 7.53
C TRP A 123 -6.97 24.15 8.80
N LEU A 124 -6.28 23.61 9.81
CA LEU A 124 -6.81 23.32 11.15
C LEU A 124 -7.63 24.45 11.81
N SER A 125 -7.23 25.72 11.70
CA SER A 125 -7.93 26.83 12.37
C SER A 125 -9.21 27.24 11.64
N GLU A 126 -9.25 27.13 10.32
CA GLU A 126 -10.51 27.29 9.57
C GLU A 126 -11.41 26.07 9.77
N PHE A 127 -10.84 24.87 9.86
CA PHE A 127 -11.59 23.66 10.17
C PHE A 127 -12.09 23.62 11.61
N ALA A 128 -11.36 24.15 12.59
CA ALA A 128 -11.82 24.27 13.97
C ALA A 128 -13.11 25.09 14.08
N LYS A 129 -13.25 26.15 13.26
CA LYS A 129 -14.47 26.95 13.16
C LYS A 129 -15.61 26.14 12.54
N VAL A 130 -15.36 25.48 11.40
CA VAL A 130 -16.37 24.63 10.73
C VAL A 130 -16.82 23.48 11.63
N THR A 131 -15.89 22.79 12.31
CA THR A 131 -16.21 21.70 13.25
C THR A 131 -17.04 22.18 14.44
N ALA A 132 -16.78 23.39 14.95
CA ALA A 132 -17.54 23.97 16.05
C ALA A 132 -18.95 24.41 15.63
N GLU A 133 -19.10 24.92 14.40
CA GLU A 133 -20.39 25.36 13.86
C GLU A 133 -21.27 24.18 13.39
N HIS A 134 -20.68 23.05 12.98
CA HIS A 134 -21.37 21.97 12.25
C HIS A 134 -21.38 20.60 12.96
N ASP A 135 -20.83 20.52 14.18
CA ASP A 135 -20.64 19.28 14.96
C ASP A 135 -20.00 18.15 14.13
N ILE A 136 -18.86 18.46 13.51
CA ILE A 136 -18.08 17.51 12.70
C ILE A 136 -16.96 16.93 13.56
N LYS A 137 -16.90 15.61 13.68
CA LYS A 137 -15.92 14.89 14.49
C LYS A 137 -14.68 14.51 13.68
N PRO A 138 -13.51 14.29 14.31
CA PRO A 138 -12.31 13.80 13.61
C PRO A 138 -12.55 12.51 12.81
N GLN A 139 -13.42 11.63 13.31
CA GLN A 139 -13.84 10.41 12.63
C GLN A 139 -14.56 10.68 11.30
N ASP A 140 -15.34 11.75 11.23
CA ASP A 140 -16.13 12.08 10.04
C ASP A 140 -15.22 12.43 8.86
N PHE A 141 -14.14 13.18 9.10
CA PHE A 141 -13.13 13.47 8.08
C PHE A 141 -12.45 12.22 7.57
N TYR A 142 -12.12 11.29 8.48
CA TYR A 142 -11.52 10.02 8.09
C TYR A 142 -12.47 9.18 7.25
N GLU A 143 -13.73 9.07 7.66
CA GLU A 143 -14.76 8.34 6.92
C GLU A 143 -14.97 8.94 5.53
N VAL A 144 -15.15 10.27 5.43
CA VAL A 144 -15.33 10.95 4.15
C VAL A 144 -14.11 10.75 3.25
N ALA A 145 -12.90 10.93 3.77
CA ALA A 145 -11.68 10.71 3.00
C ALA A 145 -11.58 9.28 2.46
N LEU A 146 -11.96 8.27 3.25
CA LEU A 146 -11.95 6.88 2.79
C LEU A 146 -13.08 6.54 1.82
N ARG A 147 -14.21 7.23 1.89
CA ARG A 147 -15.28 7.12 0.88
C ARG A 147 -14.88 7.80 -0.42
N MET A 148 -14.08 8.87 -0.38
CA MET A 148 -13.51 9.48 -1.59
C MET A 148 -12.64 8.49 -2.38
N SER A 149 -11.94 7.56 -1.72
CA SER A 149 -11.18 6.51 -2.41
C SER A 149 -12.05 5.56 -3.26
N ASP A 150 -13.35 5.49 -2.98
CA ASP A 150 -14.29 4.67 -3.73
C ASP A 150 -14.84 5.43 -4.97
N LEU A 151 -14.63 6.74 -5.05
CA LEU A 151 -15.17 7.63 -6.10
C LEU A 151 -14.33 7.60 -7.39
N GLY A 152 -14.00 6.42 -7.91
CA GLY A 152 -13.23 6.28 -9.15
C GLY A 152 -11.96 7.18 -9.19
N PRO A 153 -11.51 7.63 -10.37
CA PRO A 153 -10.40 8.57 -10.46
C PRO A 153 -10.75 9.92 -9.83
N LEU A 154 -9.96 10.34 -8.84
CA LEU A 154 -10.06 11.66 -8.22
C LEU A 154 -9.31 12.70 -9.06
N SER A 155 -9.88 13.90 -9.18
CA SER A 155 -9.16 15.06 -9.69
C SER A 155 -8.02 15.45 -8.74
N ARG A 156 -7.06 16.25 -9.22
CA ARG A 156 -5.94 16.70 -8.40
C ARG A 156 -6.38 17.37 -7.10
N VAL A 157 -7.39 18.25 -7.17
CA VAL A 157 -7.89 18.97 -5.99
C VAL A 157 -8.62 18.03 -5.03
N GLU A 158 -9.37 17.05 -5.55
CA GLU A 158 -10.00 16.05 -4.70
C GLU A 158 -8.96 15.18 -4.00
N HIS A 159 -7.89 14.79 -4.69
CA HIS A 159 -6.79 14.04 -4.08
C HIS A 159 -6.06 14.86 -3.01
N GLU A 160 -5.78 16.14 -3.27
CA GLU A 160 -5.22 17.06 -2.28
C GLU A 160 -6.18 17.24 -1.09
N SER A 161 -7.48 17.32 -1.34
CA SER A 161 -8.50 17.46 -0.30
C SER A 161 -8.64 16.22 0.56
N GLN A 162 -8.68 15.04 -0.06
CA GLN A 162 -8.66 13.75 0.64
C GLN A 162 -7.46 13.64 1.57
N SER A 163 -6.26 13.98 1.07
CA SER A 163 -5.03 13.93 1.87
C SER A 163 -5.12 14.87 3.07
N ARG A 164 -5.61 16.10 2.86
CA ARG A 164 -5.81 17.08 3.94
C ARG A 164 -6.86 16.64 4.97
N MET A 165 -7.96 15.99 4.55
CA MET A 165 -8.94 15.43 5.50
C MET A 165 -8.32 14.36 6.41
N LEU A 166 -7.46 13.50 5.86
CA LEU A 166 -6.74 12.51 6.66
C LEU A 166 -5.76 13.17 7.63
N ASP A 167 -4.99 14.16 7.17
CA ASP A 167 -4.10 14.94 8.03
C ASP A 167 -4.89 15.65 9.13
N SER A 168 -6.09 16.16 8.82
CA SER A 168 -7.06 16.74 9.77
C SER A 168 -7.46 15.80 10.86
N ALA A 169 -7.99 14.65 10.49
CA ALA A 169 -8.38 13.64 11.45
C ALA A 169 -7.19 13.23 12.34
N SER A 170 -6.01 13.02 11.74
CA SER A 170 -4.77 12.67 12.44
C SER A 170 -4.34 13.72 13.47
N GLU A 171 -4.31 15.00 13.07
CA GLU A 171 -3.93 16.12 13.94
C GLU A 171 -4.91 16.35 15.08
N LEU A 172 -6.19 16.03 14.86
CA LEU A 172 -7.21 16.05 15.90
C LEU A 172 -7.21 14.79 16.78
N GLY A 173 -6.21 13.90 16.66
CA GLY A 173 -6.04 12.74 17.53
C GLY A 173 -6.75 11.47 17.07
N HIS A 174 -7.32 11.44 15.87
CA HIS A 174 -7.94 10.23 15.35
C HIS A 174 -6.87 9.21 14.94
N VAL A 175 -6.73 8.16 15.76
CA VAL A 175 -5.71 7.11 15.58
C VAL A 175 -5.83 6.37 14.24
N PRO A 176 -7.01 5.90 13.79
CA PRO A 176 -7.15 5.28 12.47
C PRO A 176 -6.65 6.13 11.30
N ALA A 177 -6.85 7.45 11.35
CA ALA A 177 -6.32 8.36 10.33
C ALA A 177 -4.79 8.44 10.36
N THR A 178 -4.21 8.57 11.55
CA THR A 178 -2.74 8.55 11.74
C THR A 178 -2.15 7.29 11.11
N LEU A 179 -2.68 6.13 11.50
CA LEU A 179 -2.20 4.84 11.03
C LEU A 179 -2.43 4.67 9.52
N HIS A 180 -3.57 5.13 8.99
CA HIS A 180 -3.84 5.09 7.55
C HIS A 180 -2.81 5.89 6.74
N ILE A 181 -2.46 7.10 7.17
CA ILE A 181 -1.41 7.91 6.51
C ILE A 181 -0.08 7.16 6.49
N ILE A 182 0.36 6.63 7.63
CA ILE A 182 1.62 5.87 7.74
C ILE A 182 1.61 4.68 6.78
N ARG A 183 0.52 3.91 6.79
CA ARG A 183 0.36 2.77 5.89
C ARG A 183 0.47 3.19 4.43
N THR A 184 -0.26 4.21 4.01
CA THR A 184 -0.23 4.69 2.61
C THR A 184 1.19 5.08 2.18
N VAL A 185 1.94 5.75 3.04
CA VAL A 185 3.34 6.11 2.74
C VAL A 185 4.25 4.86 2.70
N LEU A 186 4.10 3.92 3.64
CA LEU A 186 4.89 2.68 3.67
C LEU A 186 4.69 1.79 2.44
N TYR A 187 3.48 1.77 1.85
CA TYR A 187 3.20 1.00 0.64
C TYR A 187 3.50 1.77 -0.66
N GLY A 188 3.54 3.10 -0.61
CA GLY A 188 3.77 3.95 -1.79
C GLY A 188 5.21 4.43 -1.98
N LYS A 189 6.06 4.42 -0.94
CA LYS A 189 7.42 5.01 -0.95
C LYS A 189 8.46 4.14 -0.25
N SER A 190 9.75 4.49 -0.41
CA SER A 190 10.83 3.94 0.41
C SER A 190 10.59 4.28 1.90
N PRO A 191 10.72 3.30 2.82
CA PRO A 191 10.50 3.49 4.27
C PRO A 191 11.39 4.59 4.88
N GLU A 192 12.53 4.88 4.26
CA GLU A 192 13.50 5.88 4.70
C GLU A 192 12.93 7.30 4.67
N ASN A 193 11.91 7.54 3.85
CA ASN A 193 11.29 8.86 3.68
C ASN A 193 10.02 9.04 4.52
N LEU A 194 9.68 8.11 5.41
CA LEU A 194 8.43 8.18 6.18
C LEU A 194 8.33 9.47 7.00
N GLN A 195 9.34 9.76 7.82
CA GLN A 195 9.40 10.99 8.63
C GLN A 195 9.37 12.25 7.76
N ARG A 196 10.05 12.26 6.61
CA ARG A 196 10.07 13.40 5.69
C ARG A 196 8.72 13.60 4.98
N SER A 197 8.04 12.51 4.65
CA SER A 197 6.80 12.54 3.86
C SER A 197 5.58 12.93 4.68
N CYS A 198 5.53 12.55 5.96
CA CYS A 198 4.40 12.83 6.84
C CYS A 198 4.86 13.08 8.30
N PRO A 199 5.65 14.14 8.57
CA PRO A 199 6.34 14.33 9.86
C PRO A 199 5.40 14.36 11.06
N ARG A 200 4.21 14.96 10.92
CA ARG A 200 3.23 15.08 12.01
C ARG A 200 2.56 13.75 12.34
N ALA A 201 2.09 13.03 11.31
CA ALA A 201 1.54 11.69 11.48
C ALA A 201 2.61 10.72 12.00
N TYR A 202 3.86 10.85 11.56
CA TYR A 202 4.97 10.05 12.02
C TYR A 202 5.27 10.26 13.51
N ALA A 203 5.29 11.49 13.99
CA ALA A 203 5.48 11.78 15.42
C ALA A 203 4.42 11.09 16.29
N ARG A 204 3.14 11.17 15.89
CA ARG A 204 2.03 10.49 16.58
C ARG A 204 2.13 8.98 16.51
N PHE A 205 2.50 8.46 15.35
CA PHE A 205 2.75 7.04 15.17
C PHE A 205 3.85 6.53 16.10
N ARG A 206 4.94 7.30 16.29
CA ARG A 206 5.97 6.98 17.27
C ARG A 206 5.41 6.90 18.68
N THR A 207 4.60 7.87 19.10
CA THR A 207 3.91 7.80 20.41
C THR A 207 3.10 6.52 20.57
N LEU A 208 2.31 6.14 19.56
CA LEU A 208 1.50 4.90 19.59
C LEU A 208 2.37 3.63 19.69
N VAL A 209 3.52 3.62 19.02
CA VAL A 209 4.49 2.51 19.08
C VAL A 209 5.16 2.44 20.44
N ASP A 210 5.59 3.58 20.98
CA ASP A 210 6.29 3.67 22.26
C ASP A 210 5.36 3.30 23.43
N GLU A 211 4.06 3.66 23.35
CA GLU A 211 3.03 3.16 24.28
C GLU A 211 2.88 1.64 24.21
N GLY A 212 3.07 1.04 23.04
CA GLY A 212 3.10 -0.41 22.86
C GLY A 212 1.79 -1.15 23.13
N ARG A 213 0.66 -0.43 23.17
CA ARG A 213 -0.70 -0.96 23.44
C ARG A 213 -1.59 -1.03 22.20
N ASN A 214 -1.17 -0.45 21.08
CA ASN A 214 -1.95 -0.46 19.84
C ASN A 214 -1.41 -1.54 18.88
N PRO A 215 -2.17 -2.64 18.61
CA PRO A 215 -1.67 -3.74 17.79
C PRO A 215 -1.50 -3.35 16.31
N ASP A 216 -2.31 -2.42 15.80
CA ASP A 216 -2.20 -1.90 14.44
C ASP A 216 -0.93 -1.04 14.25
N ALA A 217 -0.58 -0.22 15.26
CA ALA A 217 0.66 0.54 15.26
C ALA A 217 1.89 -0.38 15.30
N LEU A 218 1.90 -1.38 16.19
CA LEU A 218 2.95 -2.39 16.27
C LEU A 218 3.10 -3.18 14.95
N THR A 219 1.98 -3.44 14.26
CA THR A 219 1.99 -4.09 12.94
C THR A 219 2.71 -3.22 11.89
N LEU A 220 2.46 -1.91 11.86
CA LEU A 220 3.16 -1.02 10.91
C LEU A 220 4.63 -0.84 11.27
N GLU A 221 4.98 -0.80 12.54
CA GLU A 221 6.39 -0.75 12.97
C GLU A 221 7.12 -2.04 12.57
N GLY A 222 6.50 -3.20 12.79
CA GLY A 222 7.03 -4.49 12.32
C GLY A 222 7.22 -4.49 10.80
N LYS A 223 6.29 -3.91 10.05
CA LYS A 223 6.43 -3.74 8.60
C LYS A 223 7.60 -2.83 8.23
N LEU A 224 7.81 -1.74 8.95
CA LEU A 224 8.93 -0.82 8.74
C LEU A 224 10.28 -1.54 8.93
N HIS A 225 10.45 -2.28 10.01
CA HIS A 225 11.63 -3.12 10.25
C HIS A 225 11.80 -4.18 9.15
N ALA A 226 10.72 -4.85 8.73
CA ALA A 226 10.78 -5.83 7.65
C ALA A 226 11.27 -5.22 6.32
N LEU A 227 10.85 -4.00 5.99
CA LEU A 227 11.30 -3.29 4.80
C LEU A 227 12.78 -2.87 4.87
N ARG A 228 13.31 -2.68 6.08
CA ARG A 228 14.74 -2.41 6.33
C ARG A 228 15.60 -3.68 6.37
N GLY A 229 15.00 -4.86 6.28
CA GLY A 229 15.70 -6.14 6.40
C GLY A 229 15.97 -6.58 7.85
N GLU A 230 15.43 -5.85 8.83
CA GLU A 230 15.54 -6.11 10.27
C GLU A 230 14.53 -7.19 10.68
N ARG A 231 14.77 -8.42 10.22
CA ARG A 231 13.79 -9.51 10.26
C ARG A 231 13.38 -9.91 11.68
N ASP A 232 14.35 -10.02 12.59
CA ASP A 232 14.08 -10.49 13.95
C ASP A 232 13.25 -9.47 14.74
N GLN A 233 13.56 -8.18 14.59
CA GLN A 233 12.77 -7.07 15.14
C GLN A 233 11.34 -7.10 14.59
N ALA A 234 11.19 -7.28 13.26
CA ALA A 234 9.88 -7.36 12.63
C ALA A 234 9.04 -8.53 13.16
N VAL A 235 9.62 -9.74 13.28
CA VAL A 235 8.94 -10.92 13.84
C VAL A 235 8.51 -10.67 15.29
N ALA A 236 9.39 -10.08 16.11
CA ALA A 236 9.08 -9.76 17.51
C ALA A 236 7.90 -8.80 17.62
N LEU A 237 7.86 -7.76 16.77
CA LEU A 237 6.76 -6.79 16.73
C LEU A 237 5.44 -7.39 16.26
N PHE A 238 5.44 -8.24 15.24
CA PHE A 238 4.21 -8.91 14.80
C PHE A 238 3.66 -9.88 15.85
N ARG A 239 4.53 -10.60 16.57
CA ARG A 239 4.10 -11.44 17.70
C ARG A 239 3.51 -10.58 18.82
N ARG A 240 4.22 -9.51 19.21
CA ARG A 240 3.73 -8.57 20.23
C ARG A 240 2.38 -7.95 19.85
N ALA A 241 2.17 -7.60 18.57
CA ALA A 241 0.88 -7.10 18.10
C ALA A 241 -0.26 -8.11 18.31
N LYS A 242 0.00 -9.41 18.04
CA LYS A 242 -0.96 -10.48 18.30
C LYS A 242 -1.24 -10.65 19.80
N ASP A 243 -0.20 -10.58 20.64
CA ASP A 243 -0.34 -10.73 22.10
C ASP A 243 -1.15 -9.58 22.71
N VAL A 244 -0.86 -8.34 22.30
CA VAL A 244 -1.61 -7.14 22.69
C VAL A 244 -3.08 -7.25 22.29
N ALA A 245 -3.36 -7.70 21.06
CA ALA A 245 -4.72 -7.90 20.60
C ALA A 245 -5.45 -8.98 21.40
N ALA A 246 -4.78 -10.09 21.73
CA ALA A 246 -5.36 -11.16 22.55
C ALA A 246 -5.68 -10.68 23.98
N ALA A 247 -4.78 -9.90 24.60
CA ALA A 247 -4.99 -9.32 25.92
C ALA A 247 -6.13 -8.29 25.93
N ALA A 248 -6.26 -7.49 24.87
CA ALA A 248 -7.36 -6.54 24.71
C ALA A 248 -8.72 -7.27 24.64
N VAL A 249 -8.82 -8.33 23.83
CA VAL A 249 -10.04 -9.16 23.72
C VAL A 249 -10.42 -9.77 25.07
N ALA A 250 -9.44 -10.29 25.82
CA ALA A 250 -9.68 -10.86 27.14
C ALA A 250 -10.21 -9.82 28.16
N SER A 251 -9.92 -8.54 27.96
CA SER A 251 -10.32 -7.44 28.83
C SER A 251 -11.57 -6.68 28.32
N GLY A 252 -12.26 -7.20 27.30
CA GLY A 252 -13.42 -6.53 26.67
C GLY A 252 -13.05 -5.30 25.84
N GLY A 253 -11.77 -5.08 25.57
CA GLY A 253 -11.26 -4.02 24.70
C GLY A 253 -11.39 -4.37 23.21
N GLY A 254 -11.60 -3.36 22.37
CA GLY A 254 -11.82 -3.52 20.94
C GLY A 254 -10.61 -3.18 20.05
N GLY A 255 -10.50 -3.92 18.94
CA GLY A 255 -9.84 -3.51 17.69
C GLY A 255 -8.46 -4.11 17.39
N PHE A 256 -8.39 -5.01 16.40
CA PHE A 256 -7.16 -5.33 15.67
C PHE A 256 -7.49 -5.35 14.17
N GLN A 257 -7.69 -4.16 13.60
CA GLN A 257 -8.21 -4.02 12.23
C GLN A 257 -7.28 -4.68 11.20
N TRP A 258 -5.98 -4.67 11.47
CA TRP A 258 -4.97 -5.19 10.56
C TRP A 258 -4.40 -6.53 10.99
N LYS A 259 -5.17 -7.31 11.74
CA LYS A 259 -4.85 -8.70 12.09
C LYS A 259 -4.40 -9.50 10.87
N ASN A 260 -5.16 -9.42 9.77
CA ASN A 260 -4.85 -10.21 8.59
C ASN A 260 -3.52 -9.79 7.95
N LEU A 261 -3.24 -8.48 7.93
CA LEU A 261 -1.97 -7.97 7.46
C LEU A 261 -0.80 -8.46 8.34
N CYS A 262 -0.94 -8.35 9.66
CA CYS A 262 0.06 -8.81 10.61
C CYS A 262 0.39 -10.29 10.42
N GLN A 263 -0.62 -11.15 10.32
CA GLN A 263 -0.42 -12.59 10.14
C GLN A 263 0.25 -12.92 8.80
N VAL A 264 -0.14 -12.25 7.72
CA VAL A 264 0.50 -12.46 6.41
C VAL A 264 1.97 -12.05 6.43
N GLU A 265 2.32 -10.91 7.02
CA GLU A 265 3.71 -10.44 7.06
C GLU A 265 4.57 -11.29 7.99
N LEU A 266 4.04 -11.75 9.13
CA LEU A 266 4.70 -12.72 10.00
C LEU A 266 4.99 -14.04 9.27
N ALA A 267 3.98 -14.59 8.59
CA ALA A 267 4.12 -15.83 7.84
C ALA A 267 5.18 -15.73 6.74
N LYS A 268 5.23 -14.61 6.00
CA LYS A 268 6.27 -14.38 4.99
C LYS A 268 7.68 -14.39 5.58
N LEU A 269 7.86 -13.78 6.76
CA LEU A 269 9.16 -13.76 7.43
C LEU A 269 9.56 -15.15 7.93
N GLN A 270 8.62 -15.92 8.49
CA GLN A 270 8.83 -17.32 8.89
C GLN A 270 9.24 -18.19 7.69
N GLU A 271 8.66 -17.96 6.53
CA GLU A 271 9.03 -18.70 5.30
C GLU A 271 10.44 -18.38 4.84
N ALA A 272 10.86 -17.12 4.96
CA ALA A 272 12.19 -16.69 4.58
C ALA A 272 13.29 -17.37 5.41
N VAL A 273 13.00 -17.76 6.65
CA VAL A 273 13.93 -18.48 7.55
C VAL A 273 13.70 -19.99 7.57
N GLY A 274 12.84 -20.52 6.70
CA GLY A 274 12.60 -21.97 6.59
C GLY A 274 11.62 -22.54 7.62
N ALA A 275 11.02 -21.71 8.48
CA ALA A 275 9.99 -22.10 9.46
C ALA A 275 8.61 -22.34 8.79
N ARG A 276 8.57 -23.28 7.84
CA ARG A 276 7.42 -23.52 6.94
C ARG A 276 6.16 -23.95 7.68
N GLN A 277 6.29 -24.71 8.77
CA GLN A 277 5.14 -25.17 9.53
C GLN A 277 4.45 -24.03 10.28
N ASP A 278 5.21 -23.11 10.85
CA ASP A 278 4.68 -21.93 11.53
C ASP A 278 3.99 -20.99 10.55
N ALA A 279 4.62 -20.73 9.40
CA ALA A 279 4.00 -19.93 8.35
C ALA A 279 2.69 -20.55 7.83
N TYR A 280 2.66 -21.87 7.67
CA TYR A 280 1.45 -22.58 7.27
C TYR A 280 0.34 -22.42 8.31
N ARG A 281 0.65 -22.47 9.61
CA ARG A 281 -0.33 -22.24 10.69
C ARG A 281 -0.94 -20.84 10.60
N GLU A 282 -0.13 -19.81 10.35
CA GLU A 282 -0.64 -18.44 10.18
C GLU A 282 -1.55 -18.31 8.95
N TYR A 283 -1.15 -18.85 7.79
CA TYR A 283 -2.01 -18.83 6.59
C TYR A 283 -3.28 -19.66 6.74
N ARG A 284 -3.20 -20.76 7.48
CA ARG A 284 -4.37 -21.60 7.75
C ARG A 284 -5.36 -20.89 8.65
N ALA A 285 -4.90 -20.24 9.71
CA ALA A 285 -5.74 -19.42 10.58
C ALA A 285 -6.47 -18.31 9.80
N LEU A 286 -5.78 -17.67 8.85
CA LEU A 286 -6.40 -16.71 7.92
C LEU A 286 -7.48 -17.35 7.04
N ALA A 287 -7.17 -18.52 6.46
CA ALA A 287 -8.11 -19.24 5.61
C ALA A 287 -9.37 -19.69 6.37
N ASP A 288 -9.21 -20.16 7.61
CA ASP A 288 -10.31 -20.58 8.48
C ASP A 288 -11.17 -19.38 8.91
N ALA A 289 -10.59 -18.18 8.97
CA ALA A 289 -11.31 -16.91 9.18
C ALA A 289 -11.97 -16.34 7.91
N GLY A 290 -11.93 -17.06 6.78
CA GLY A 290 -12.54 -16.62 5.52
C GLY A 290 -11.72 -15.60 4.73
N ASP A 291 -10.47 -15.32 5.11
CA ASP A 291 -9.60 -14.41 4.37
C ASP A 291 -9.14 -15.05 3.05
N ALA A 292 -9.53 -14.44 1.93
CA ALA A 292 -9.25 -14.95 0.58
C ALA A 292 -7.74 -15.10 0.31
N ARG A 293 -6.90 -14.23 0.89
CA ARG A 293 -5.44 -14.30 0.74
C ARG A 293 -4.87 -15.47 1.53
N GLY A 294 -5.38 -15.74 2.73
CA GLY A 294 -5.09 -16.93 3.51
C GLY A 294 -5.43 -18.23 2.77
N VAL A 295 -6.60 -18.30 2.13
CA VAL A 295 -7.03 -19.46 1.31
C VAL A 295 -6.07 -19.71 0.15
N LEU A 296 -5.68 -18.66 -0.58
CA LEU A 296 -4.71 -18.75 -1.69
C LEU A 296 -3.33 -19.24 -1.22
N LEU A 297 -2.81 -18.66 -0.13
CA LEU A 297 -1.45 -18.94 0.36
C LEU A 297 -1.35 -20.32 1.02
N SER A 298 -2.41 -20.79 1.69
CA SER A 298 -2.47 -22.14 2.25
C SER A 298 -2.63 -23.23 1.16
N ARG A 299 -3.43 -22.98 0.12
CA ARG A 299 -3.66 -23.94 -0.99
C ARG A 299 -2.48 -24.07 -1.95
N GLY A 300 -1.83 -22.96 -2.30
CA GLY A 300 -0.67 -22.95 -3.22
C GLY A 300 0.54 -23.74 -2.73
N ARG A 301 0.55 -24.15 -1.45
CA ARG A 301 1.64 -24.91 -0.82
C ARG A 301 1.30 -26.36 -0.52
N SER A 302 0.03 -26.72 -0.34
CA SER A 302 -0.40 -28.13 -0.27
C SER A 302 -0.01 -28.90 -1.54
N THR A 303 -0.10 -28.26 -2.71
CA THR A 303 0.30 -28.84 -3.99
C THR A 303 1.82 -28.99 -4.19
N ARG A 304 2.65 -28.21 -3.48
CA ARG A 304 4.12 -28.38 -3.50
C ARG A 304 4.60 -29.41 -2.47
N ALA A 305 3.93 -29.51 -1.32
CA ALA A 305 4.25 -30.52 -0.31
C ALA A 305 3.91 -31.95 -0.79
N CYS A 306 2.87 -32.12 -1.60
CA CYS A 306 2.49 -33.43 -2.15
C CYS A 306 3.32 -33.92 -3.36
N ARG A 307 4.28 -33.13 -3.88
CA ARG A 307 5.20 -33.59 -4.94
C ARG A 307 6.51 -34.19 -4.42
N GLY A 308 6.71 -34.27 -3.11
CA GLY A 308 7.98 -34.73 -2.51
C GLY A 308 7.89 -35.98 -1.62
N ARG A 309 6.72 -36.59 -1.44
CA ARG A 309 6.55 -37.80 -0.61
C ARG A 309 5.51 -38.75 -1.21
N PHE A 310 5.92 -39.43 -2.28
CA PHE A 310 5.47 -40.79 -2.56
C PHE A 310 6.72 -41.64 -2.60
N TRP A 311 7.24 -41.97 -1.41
CA TRP A 311 8.13 -43.11 -1.26
C TRP A 311 7.26 -44.28 -0.83
N LEU A 312 7.38 -45.34 -1.62
CA LEU A 312 6.91 -46.70 -1.40
C LEU A 312 6.93 -47.10 0.07
N VAL A 313 5.80 -47.60 0.56
CA VAL A 313 5.81 -48.73 1.49
C VAL A 313 4.89 -49.77 0.88
N HIS A 314 5.53 -50.86 0.44
CA HIS A 314 4.94 -52.13 0.08
C HIS A 314 4.07 -52.67 1.22
N GLU A 315 2.92 -53.25 0.89
CA GLU A 315 2.44 -54.43 1.61
C GLU A 315 2.48 -55.60 0.62
N ALA A 316 3.15 -56.66 1.07
CA ALA A 316 2.84 -58.03 0.70
C ALA A 316 1.64 -58.48 1.54
#